data_AF-A0A6L4ZR89-F1
#
_entry.id   AF-A0A6L4ZR89-F1
#
_cell.length_a   1.000
_cell.length_b   1.000
_cell.length_c   1.000
_cell.angle_alpha   90.00
_cell.angle_beta   90.00
_cell.angle_gamma   90.00
#
_symmetry.space_group_name_H-M   'P 1'
#
loop_
_entity.id
_entity.type
_entity.pdbx_description
1 polymer ?
#
loop_
_entity_poly.entity_id
_entity_poly.type
_entity_poly.pdbx_seq_one_letter_code
_entity_poly.pdbx_strand_id
1 'polypeptide(L)'
;DGRVADVAETGFLGGQLVVPQFMLKELQQVADSADSAKRNRGRRGLDILQRIQKNHNLDVQVSDIDFPDIREVDHKLIELAKQLNGKIVTNDFNLNKVAQLRGVAVLNINELANALKPVVLPGELMKVFVLKEGKEYNQGVAYLDDGTMVVIDNARRSIGKNVEISVTSVLQTTAGKMIFGRYAGEDGRSTPPDGRVITDRTTPPDGRIILEGRSIHHERSISPDVRNIAEGRDPRDVRSSSPATPISPNSTKFRVDG
;
A
#
# COMPACT_ATOMS: atom_id res chain seq x y z
N ASP A 1 2.18 -18.99 -7.26
CA ASP A 1 2.59 -18.23 -6.06
C ASP A 1 2.56 -19.18 -4.87
N GLY A 2 3.60 -19.24 -4.02
CA GLY A 2 3.61 -20.18 -2.88
C GLY A 2 2.58 -19.85 -1.80
N ARG A 3 2.24 -18.57 -1.67
CA ARG A 3 1.32 -18.07 -0.64
C ARG A 3 -0.06 -18.69 -0.73
N VAL A 4 -0.47 -19.21 -1.89
CA VAL A 4 -1.79 -19.86 -2.04
C VAL A 4 -1.93 -21.10 -1.17
N ALA A 5 -0.87 -21.89 -1.01
CA ALA A 5 -0.88 -23.05 -0.12
C ALA A 5 -0.96 -22.61 1.35
N ASP A 6 -0.17 -21.61 1.72
CA ASP A 6 -0.15 -21.09 3.09
C ASP A 6 -1.52 -20.49 3.46
N VAL A 7 -2.13 -19.71 2.57
CA VAL A 7 -3.49 -19.17 2.78
C VAL A 7 -4.53 -20.28 2.85
N ALA A 8 -4.44 -21.32 2.00
CA ALA A 8 -5.36 -22.45 2.08
C ALA A 8 -5.25 -23.18 3.43
N GLU A 9 -4.03 -23.44 3.89
CA GLU A 9 -3.74 -24.12 5.17
C GLU A 9 -4.25 -23.35 6.39
N THR A 10 -4.31 -22.02 6.33
CA THR A 10 -4.89 -21.20 7.41
C THR A 10 -6.41 -21.29 7.53
N GLY A 11 -7.09 -21.88 6.54
CA GLY A 11 -8.56 -21.95 6.50
C GLY A 11 -9.26 -20.71 5.92
N PHE A 12 -8.51 -19.73 5.42
CA PHE A 12 -9.08 -18.55 4.74
C PHE A 12 -9.61 -18.86 3.33
N LEU A 13 -9.13 -19.93 2.70
CA LEU A 13 -9.72 -20.47 1.46
C LEU A 13 -10.57 -21.69 1.79
N GLY A 14 -11.88 -21.48 1.92
CA GLY A 14 -12.85 -22.55 2.15
C GLY A 14 -13.50 -23.08 0.88
N GLY A 15 -14.19 -24.22 1.02
CA GLY A 15 -14.86 -24.93 -0.07
C GLY A 15 -13.92 -25.87 -0.83
N GLN A 16 -14.45 -26.45 -1.91
CA GLN A 16 -13.69 -27.35 -2.77
C GLN A 16 -12.74 -26.56 -3.68
N LEU A 17 -11.45 -26.90 -3.65
CA LEU A 17 -10.43 -26.35 -4.53
C LEU A 17 -10.38 -27.17 -5.81
N VAL A 18 -10.81 -26.56 -6.92
CA VAL A 18 -10.80 -27.21 -8.23
C VAL A 18 -9.52 -26.86 -8.98
N VAL A 19 -8.77 -27.89 -9.38
CA VAL A 19 -7.54 -27.78 -10.15
C VAL A 19 -7.80 -28.35 -11.54
N PRO A 20 -7.83 -27.52 -12.60
CA PRO A 20 -8.16 -28.02 -13.93
C PRO A 20 -7.01 -28.83 -14.53
N GLN A 21 -7.31 -29.92 -15.22
CA GLN A 21 -6.31 -30.77 -15.85
C GLN A 21 -5.47 -30.02 -16.90
N PHE A 22 -6.08 -29.05 -17.61
CA PHE A 22 -5.35 -28.22 -18.57
C PHE A 22 -4.32 -27.29 -17.90
N MET A 23 -4.54 -26.87 -16.65
CA MET A 23 -3.54 -26.10 -15.88
C MET A 23 -2.36 -26.98 -15.48
N LEU A 24 -2.59 -28.26 -15.18
CA LEU A 24 -1.51 -29.21 -14.89
C LEU A 24 -0.61 -29.41 -16.11
N LYS A 25 -1.22 -29.55 -17.29
CA LYS A 25 -0.48 -29.67 -18.55
C LYS A 25 0.36 -28.43 -18.83
N GLU A 26 -0.21 -27.23 -18.69
CA GLU A 26 0.52 -25.97 -18.85
C GLU A 26 1.69 -25.88 -17.86
N LEU A 27 1.46 -26.23 -16.59
CA LEU A 27 2.48 -26.16 -15.56
C LEU A 27 3.64 -27.16 -15.80
N GLN A 28 3.33 -28.35 -16.31
CA GLN A 28 4.32 -29.35 -16.74
C GLN A 28 5.15 -28.82 -17.92
N GLN A 29 4.52 -28.25 -18.94
CA GLN A 29 5.24 -27.65 -20.08
C GLN A 29 6.18 -26.53 -19.63
N VAL A 30 5.76 -25.70 -18.67
CA VAL A 30 6.62 -24.67 -18.07
C VAL A 30 7.77 -25.30 -17.27
N ALA A 31 7.53 -26.41 -16.55
CA ALA A 31 8.54 -27.14 -15.79
C ALA A 31 9.61 -27.82 -16.66
N ASP A 32 9.26 -28.12 -17.93
CA ASP A 32 10.13 -28.76 -18.93
C ASP A 32 10.78 -27.76 -19.91
N SER A 33 10.51 -26.46 -19.75
CA SER A 33 11.05 -25.38 -20.58
C SER A 33 12.59 -25.44 -20.77
N ALA A 34 13.11 -25.03 -21.93
CA ALA A 34 14.57 -24.86 -22.07
C ALA A 34 15.12 -23.71 -21.20
N ASP A 35 14.29 -22.70 -20.93
CA ASP A 35 14.61 -21.59 -20.03
C ASP A 35 14.62 -22.03 -18.56
N SER A 36 15.78 -21.86 -17.90
CA SER A 36 16.03 -22.29 -16.53
C SER A 36 15.09 -21.61 -15.51
N ALA A 37 14.81 -20.32 -15.68
CA ALA A 37 13.96 -19.58 -14.77
C ALA A 37 12.50 -20.05 -14.85
N LYS A 38 11.99 -20.30 -16.07
CA LYS A 38 10.67 -20.90 -16.30
C LYS A 38 10.59 -22.31 -15.72
N ARG A 39 11.58 -23.18 -15.96
CA ARG A 39 11.59 -24.53 -15.36
C ARG A 39 11.51 -24.50 -13.85
N ASN A 40 12.37 -23.72 -13.21
CA ASN A 40 12.41 -23.63 -11.76
C ASN A 40 11.07 -23.12 -11.20
N ARG A 41 10.43 -22.19 -11.90
CA ARG A 41 9.09 -21.69 -11.56
C ARG A 41 8.02 -22.76 -11.73
N GLY A 42 8.04 -23.51 -12.83
CA GLY A 42 7.09 -24.60 -13.11
C GLY A 42 7.20 -25.73 -12.09
N ARG A 43 8.43 -26.21 -11.82
CA ARG A 43 8.71 -27.21 -10.79
C ARG A 43 8.23 -26.78 -9.42
N ARG A 44 8.55 -25.55 -9.01
CA ARG A 44 8.05 -24.99 -7.76
C ARG A 44 6.51 -24.97 -7.70
N GLY A 45 5.85 -24.66 -8.81
CA GLY A 45 4.40 -24.71 -8.90
C GLY A 45 3.84 -26.12 -8.69
N LEU A 46 4.47 -27.14 -9.29
CA LEU A 46 4.09 -28.54 -9.10
C LEU A 46 4.28 -28.98 -7.65
N ASP A 47 5.39 -28.59 -7.01
CA ASP A 47 5.66 -28.89 -5.60
C ASP A 47 4.59 -28.28 -4.68
N ILE A 48 4.20 -27.01 -4.92
CA ILE A 48 3.13 -26.32 -4.17
C ILE A 48 1.79 -27.05 -4.36
N LEU A 49 1.46 -27.44 -5.59
CA LEU A 49 0.22 -28.16 -5.86
C LEU A 49 0.19 -29.52 -5.16
N GLN A 50 1.32 -30.25 -5.18
CA GLN A 50 1.42 -31.53 -4.49
C GLN A 50 1.27 -31.37 -2.97
N ARG A 51 1.81 -30.29 -2.39
CA ARG A 51 1.58 -29.92 -0.98
C ARG A 51 0.10 -29.70 -0.70
N ILE A 52 -0.60 -28.95 -1.55
CA ILE A 52 -2.05 -28.70 -1.41
C ILE A 52 -2.85 -30.00 -1.50
N GLN A 53 -2.56 -30.87 -2.49
CA GLN A 53 -3.26 -32.15 -2.67
C GLN A 53 -3.04 -33.15 -1.51
N LYS A 54 -1.86 -33.14 -0.89
CA LYS A 54 -1.55 -34.02 0.25
C LYS A 54 -2.16 -33.54 1.57
N ASN A 55 -2.71 -32.33 1.61
CA ASN A 55 -3.30 -31.79 2.82
C ASN A 55 -4.71 -32.32 3.01
N HIS A 56 -4.88 -33.23 3.99
CA HIS A 56 -6.17 -33.84 4.32
C HIS A 56 -7.23 -32.86 4.85
N ASN A 57 -6.84 -31.64 5.23
CA ASN A 57 -7.78 -30.60 5.67
C ASN A 57 -8.36 -29.80 4.50
N LEU A 58 -7.87 -30.00 3.27
CA LEU A 58 -8.35 -29.33 2.07
C LEU A 58 -9.12 -30.32 1.18
N ASP A 59 -10.31 -29.94 0.72
CA ASP A 59 -11.02 -30.68 -0.33
C ASP A 59 -10.48 -30.21 -1.69
N VAL A 60 -9.71 -31.07 -2.36
CA VAL A 60 -9.06 -30.75 -3.63
C VAL A 60 -9.55 -31.73 -4.70
N GLN A 61 -10.13 -31.19 -5.77
CA GLN A 61 -10.61 -31.95 -6.92
C GLN A 61 -9.83 -31.58 -8.18
N VAL A 62 -9.32 -32.58 -8.89
CA VAL A 62 -8.83 -32.38 -10.26
C VAL A 62 -10.01 -32.47 -11.22
N SER A 63 -10.23 -31.44 -12.03
CA SER A 63 -11.34 -31.39 -13.00
C SER A 63 -10.83 -31.67 -14.41
N ASP A 64 -11.43 -32.66 -15.07
CA ASP A 64 -11.15 -33.02 -16.47
C ASP A 64 -11.98 -32.21 -17.48
N ILE A 65 -12.85 -31.30 -17.02
CA ILE A 65 -13.59 -30.39 -17.90
C ILE A 65 -12.60 -29.53 -18.68
N ASP A 66 -12.73 -29.54 -20.01
CA ASP A 66 -11.89 -28.78 -20.93
C ASP A 66 -12.77 -28.12 -22.01
N PHE A 67 -12.23 -27.10 -22.67
CA PHE A 67 -12.89 -26.31 -23.71
C PHE A 67 -12.01 -26.32 -24.98
N PRO A 68 -12.13 -27.35 -25.84
CA PRO A 68 -11.24 -27.53 -27.00
C PRO A 68 -11.25 -26.36 -27.99
N ASP A 69 -12.39 -25.67 -28.12
CA ASP A 69 -12.56 -24.53 -29.01
C ASP A 69 -11.89 -23.24 -28.50
N ILE A 70 -11.48 -23.22 -27.23
CA ILE A 70 -10.81 -22.09 -26.60
C ILE A 70 -9.32 -22.38 -26.54
N ARG A 71 -8.52 -21.59 -27.25
CA ARG A 71 -7.06 -21.76 -27.24
C ARG A 71 -6.41 -21.22 -25.97
N GLU A 72 -6.87 -20.07 -25.51
CA GLU A 72 -6.26 -19.33 -24.42
C GLU A 72 -6.65 -19.94 -23.06
N VAL A 73 -5.64 -20.32 -22.28
CA VAL A 73 -5.82 -20.97 -20.96
C VAL A 73 -6.63 -20.09 -20.00
N ASP A 74 -6.39 -18.77 -20.02
CA ASP A 74 -7.12 -17.80 -19.22
C ASP A 74 -8.62 -17.80 -19.51
N HIS A 75 -9.00 -17.95 -20.78
CA HIS A 75 -10.39 -18.06 -21.18
C HIS A 75 -11.01 -19.40 -20.76
N LYS A 76 -10.24 -20.51 -20.82
CA LYS A 76 -10.69 -21.81 -20.28
C LYS A 76 -10.97 -21.72 -18.78
N LEU A 77 -10.11 -21.02 -18.02
CA LEU A 77 -10.31 -20.80 -16.59
C LEU A 77 -11.60 -20.03 -16.30
N ILE A 78 -11.89 -18.99 -17.08
CA ILE A 78 -13.11 -18.18 -16.92
C ILE A 78 -14.35 -19.01 -17.23
N GLU A 79 -14.36 -19.76 -18.34
CA GLU A 79 -15.52 -20.60 -18.68
C GLU A 79 -15.74 -21.74 -17.68
N LEU A 80 -14.67 -22.36 -17.19
CA LEU A 80 -14.78 -23.34 -16.11
C LEU A 80 -15.37 -22.73 -14.84
N ALA A 81 -14.87 -21.55 -14.42
CA ALA A 81 -15.36 -20.88 -13.24
C ALA A 81 -16.85 -20.52 -13.35
N LYS A 82 -17.33 -20.11 -14.53
CA LYS A 82 -18.76 -19.89 -14.77
C LYS A 82 -19.56 -21.18 -14.67
N GLN A 83 -19.12 -22.25 -15.34
CA GLN A 83 -19.83 -23.52 -15.35
C GLN A 83 -19.97 -24.12 -13.94
N LEU A 84 -18.95 -23.95 -13.10
CA LEU A 84 -18.93 -24.42 -11.71
C LEU A 84 -19.55 -23.41 -10.73
N ASN A 85 -19.97 -22.23 -11.20
CA ASN A 85 -20.34 -21.09 -10.35
C ASN A 85 -19.29 -20.79 -9.25
N GLY A 86 -18.02 -20.96 -9.63
CA GLY A 86 -16.86 -20.86 -8.76
C GLY A 86 -16.20 -19.47 -8.80
N LYS A 87 -15.11 -19.35 -8.04
CA LYS A 87 -14.28 -18.14 -7.99
C LYS A 87 -12.88 -18.47 -8.51
N ILE A 88 -12.25 -17.53 -9.22
CA ILE A 88 -10.86 -17.69 -9.67
C ILE A 88 -9.92 -17.18 -8.57
N VAL A 89 -8.99 -18.03 -8.13
CA VAL A 89 -7.88 -17.61 -7.26
C VAL A 89 -6.67 -17.31 -8.14
N THR A 90 -6.16 -16.08 -8.12
CA THR A 90 -5.03 -15.69 -8.97
C THR A 90 -4.16 -14.62 -8.32
N ASN A 91 -2.95 -14.45 -8.85
CA ASN A 91 -2.09 -13.29 -8.58
C ASN A 91 -1.92 -12.42 -9.84
N ASP A 92 -2.53 -12.78 -10.96
CA ASP A 92 -2.47 -12.06 -12.23
C ASP A 92 -3.49 -10.92 -12.27
N PHE A 93 -3.02 -9.71 -12.58
CA PHE A 93 -3.84 -8.50 -12.64
C PHE A 93 -4.74 -8.43 -13.89
N ASN A 94 -4.26 -8.94 -15.03
CA ASN A 94 -5.01 -8.93 -16.28
C ASN A 94 -6.13 -9.97 -16.25
N LEU A 95 -5.84 -11.19 -15.78
CA LEU A 95 -6.86 -12.22 -15.59
C LEU A 95 -7.96 -11.73 -14.64
N ASN A 96 -7.58 -11.03 -13.56
CA ASN A 96 -8.54 -10.42 -12.63
C ASN A 96 -9.53 -9.50 -13.35
N LYS A 97 -9.02 -8.53 -14.14
CA LYS A 97 -9.87 -7.60 -14.90
C LYS A 97 -10.79 -8.30 -15.89
N VAL A 98 -10.26 -9.24 -16.67
CA VAL A 98 -11.03 -9.94 -17.70
C VAL A 98 -12.10 -10.82 -17.06
N ALA A 99 -11.77 -11.55 -15.99
CA ALA A 99 -12.73 -12.39 -15.27
C ALA A 99 -13.88 -11.59 -14.66
N GLN A 100 -13.58 -10.45 -14.01
CA GLN A 100 -14.60 -9.57 -13.44
C GLN A 100 -15.55 -9.02 -14.51
N LEU A 101 -15.05 -8.59 -15.67
CA LEU A 101 -15.88 -8.15 -16.80
C LEU A 101 -16.81 -9.25 -17.33
N ARG A 102 -16.44 -10.52 -17.13
CA ARG A 102 -17.23 -11.69 -17.50
C ARG A 102 -18.15 -12.20 -16.37
N GLY A 103 -18.26 -11.44 -15.28
CA GLY A 103 -19.11 -11.78 -14.13
C GLY A 103 -18.56 -12.88 -13.24
N VAL A 104 -17.26 -13.21 -13.36
CA VAL A 104 -16.61 -14.21 -12.51
C VAL A 104 -15.92 -13.52 -11.34
N ALA A 105 -16.26 -13.93 -10.12
CA ALA A 105 -15.61 -13.40 -8.93
C ALA A 105 -14.16 -13.89 -8.82
N VAL A 106 -13.28 -13.00 -8.38
CA VAL A 106 -11.84 -13.25 -8.29
C VAL A 106 -11.36 -13.04 -6.85
N LEU A 107 -10.54 -13.96 -6.38
CA LEU A 107 -9.81 -13.87 -5.11
C LEU A 107 -8.34 -13.62 -5.45
N ASN A 108 -7.89 -12.38 -5.29
CA ASN A 108 -6.52 -12.01 -5.62
C ASN A 108 -5.60 -12.10 -4.40
N ILE A 109 -4.54 -12.90 -4.48
CA ILE A 109 -3.59 -13.10 -3.37
C ILE A 109 -2.84 -11.81 -3.01
N ASN A 110 -2.58 -10.92 -3.97
CA ASN A 110 -1.94 -9.63 -3.70
C ASN A 110 -2.89 -8.68 -2.97
N GLU A 111 -4.18 -8.68 -3.33
CA GLU A 111 -5.19 -7.89 -2.62
C GLU A 111 -5.35 -8.37 -1.18
N LEU A 112 -5.39 -9.69 -0.96
CA LEU A 112 -5.40 -10.27 0.39
C LEU A 112 -4.18 -9.86 1.20
N ALA A 113 -2.98 -9.99 0.62
CA ALA A 113 -1.74 -9.60 1.31
C ALA A 113 -1.75 -8.11 1.72
N ASN A 114 -2.29 -7.24 0.86
CA ASN A 114 -2.43 -5.81 1.17
C ASN A 114 -3.49 -5.55 2.26
N ALA A 115 -4.58 -6.31 2.29
CA ALA A 115 -5.62 -6.19 3.31
C ALA A 115 -5.14 -6.64 4.70
N LEU A 116 -4.16 -7.55 4.76
CA LEU A 116 -3.54 -8.02 6.00
C LEU A 116 -2.44 -7.08 6.54
N LYS A 117 -2.07 -6.03 5.80
CA LYS A 117 -1.11 -5.04 6.29
C LYS A 117 -1.67 -4.39 7.57
N PRO A 118 -0.88 -4.28 8.65
CA PRO A 118 -1.33 -3.65 9.88
C PRO A 118 -1.94 -2.28 9.62
N VAL A 119 -3.13 -2.05 10.19
CA VAL A 119 -3.74 -0.73 10.19
C VAL A 119 -3.19 0.01 11.39
N VAL A 120 -2.43 1.06 11.12
CA VAL A 120 -1.98 2.00 12.15
C VAL A 120 -3.05 3.08 12.28
N LEU A 121 -3.50 3.37 13.50
CA LEU A 121 -4.51 4.38 13.80
C LEU A 121 -3.92 5.59 14.53
N PRO A 122 -4.49 6.80 14.36
CA PRO A 122 -4.15 7.93 15.21
C PRO A 122 -4.30 7.59 16.70
N GLY A 123 -3.31 8.00 17.50
CA GLY A 123 -3.20 7.71 18.92
C GLY A 123 -2.42 6.44 19.26
N GLU A 124 -2.22 5.52 18.32
CA GLU A 124 -1.43 4.32 18.58
C GLU A 124 0.05 4.65 18.76
N LEU A 125 0.69 3.89 19.65
CA LEU A 125 2.14 3.94 19.83
C LEU A 125 2.82 2.95 18.91
N MET A 126 3.91 3.37 18.27
CA MET A 126 4.74 2.48 17.48
C MET A 126 6.22 2.82 17.61
N LYS A 127 7.07 1.79 17.45
CA LYS A 127 8.53 1.95 17.45
C LYS A 127 9.04 2.01 16.02
N VAL A 128 9.86 3.02 15.73
CA VAL A 128 10.43 3.25 14.40
C VAL A 128 11.90 3.62 14.51
N PHE A 129 12.69 3.18 13.54
CA PHE A 129 14.08 3.59 13.40
C PHE A 129 14.16 4.84 12.53
N VAL A 130 14.61 5.97 13.08
CA VAL A 130 14.70 7.23 12.31
C VAL A 130 15.91 7.14 11.37
N LEU A 131 15.65 7.04 10.06
CA LEU A 131 16.70 6.86 9.06
C LEU A 131 17.37 8.16 8.65
N LYS A 132 16.58 9.22 8.41
CA LYS A 132 17.07 10.47 7.83
C LYS A 132 16.26 11.69 8.27
N GLU A 133 16.78 12.87 7.98
CA GLU A 133 16.07 14.14 8.17
C GLU A 133 14.87 14.23 7.21
N GLY A 134 13.76 14.78 7.72
CA GLY A 134 12.55 15.05 6.94
C GLY A 134 12.63 16.33 6.12
N LYS A 135 11.52 16.65 5.45
CA LYS A 135 11.44 17.84 4.60
C LYS A 135 11.33 19.11 5.44
N GLU A 136 10.49 19.10 6.47
CA GLU A 136 10.30 20.24 7.36
C GLU A 136 11.35 20.27 8.48
N TYR A 137 11.58 21.47 9.02
CA TYR A 137 12.52 21.66 10.12
C TYR A 137 12.15 20.76 11.32
N ASN A 138 13.17 20.11 11.91
CA ASN A 138 13.05 19.15 13.01
C ASN A 138 12.36 17.81 12.71
N GLN A 139 11.98 17.52 11.47
CA GLN A 139 11.42 16.21 11.14
C GLN A 139 12.47 15.11 11.00
N GLY A 140 12.06 13.90 11.36
CA GLY A 140 12.72 12.65 10.98
C GLY A 140 11.83 11.83 10.05
N VAL A 141 12.45 10.98 9.23
CA VAL A 141 11.76 10.03 8.36
C VAL A 141 12.22 8.61 8.66
N ALA A 142 11.26 7.72 8.84
CA ALA A 142 11.45 6.29 8.93
C ALA A 142 10.66 5.57 7.83
N TYR A 143 10.99 4.30 7.60
CA TYR A 143 10.21 3.41 6.74
C TYR A 143 9.88 2.15 7.51
N LEU A 144 8.63 1.68 7.38
CA LEU A 144 8.25 0.35 7.84
C LEU A 144 8.73 -0.71 6.85
N ASP A 145 8.73 -1.98 7.28
CA ASP A 145 9.15 -3.12 6.46
C ASP A 145 8.35 -3.26 5.16
N ASP A 146 7.12 -2.75 5.15
CA ASP A 146 6.23 -2.79 3.99
C ASP A 146 6.38 -1.58 3.04
N GLY A 147 7.36 -0.71 3.33
CA GLY A 147 7.68 0.50 2.56
C GLY A 147 6.89 1.75 2.96
N THR A 148 5.96 1.66 3.92
CA THR A 148 5.20 2.82 4.41
C THR A 148 6.13 3.88 4.99
N MET A 149 6.04 5.11 4.48
CA MET A 149 6.85 6.23 4.98
C MET A 149 6.25 6.76 6.28
N VAL A 150 7.07 6.91 7.31
CA VAL A 150 6.69 7.50 8.60
C VAL A 150 7.42 8.82 8.77
N VAL A 151 6.68 9.92 8.82
CA VAL A 151 7.20 11.26 9.08
C VAL A 151 6.97 11.59 10.54
N ILE A 152 8.03 11.97 11.25
CA ILE A 152 8.02 12.12 12.70
C ILE A 152 8.42 13.55 13.05
N ASP A 153 7.53 14.30 13.69
CA ASP A 153 7.84 15.62 14.21
C ASP A 153 8.80 15.55 15.40
N ASN A 154 9.68 16.55 15.48
CA ASN A 154 10.74 16.69 16.50
C ASN A 154 11.74 15.51 16.57
N ALA A 155 11.85 14.69 15.52
CA ALA A 155 12.73 13.52 15.51
C ALA A 155 14.11 13.75 14.87
N ARG A 156 14.44 14.96 14.42
CA ARG A 156 15.76 15.26 13.81
C ARG A 156 16.94 14.89 14.70
N ARG A 157 16.84 15.09 16.02
CA ARG A 157 17.91 14.72 16.98
C ARG A 157 18.00 13.21 17.26
N SER A 158 17.04 12.46 16.76
CA SER A 158 16.91 11.01 16.95
C SER A 158 17.26 10.22 15.71
N ILE A 159 17.82 10.86 14.67
CA ILE A 159 18.36 10.17 13.48
C ILE A 159 19.38 9.12 13.92
N GLY A 160 19.27 7.92 13.34
CA GLY A 160 20.09 6.74 13.67
C GLY A 160 19.65 6.01 14.94
N LYS A 161 18.48 6.31 15.50
CA LYS A 161 17.96 5.68 16.74
C LYS A 161 16.57 5.11 16.56
N ASN A 162 16.26 4.08 17.36
CA ASN A 162 14.90 3.60 17.55
C ASN A 162 14.17 4.52 18.52
N VAL A 163 12.99 5.00 18.14
CA VAL A 163 12.14 5.88 18.96
C VAL A 163 10.72 5.34 19.01
N GLU A 164 10.05 5.58 20.13
CA GLU A 164 8.62 5.35 20.27
C GLU A 164 7.86 6.64 19.92
N ILE A 165 6.90 6.54 19.02
CA ILE A 165 6.12 7.65 18.52
C ILE A 165 4.63 7.39 18.77
N SER A 166 3.86 8.44 18.98
CA SER A 166 2.40 8.40 18.87
C SER A 166 1.99 8.87 17.48
N VAL A 167 1.15 8.08 16.83
CA VAL A 167 0.63 8.36 15.49
C VAL A 167 -0.34 9.53 15.57
N THR A 168 -0.11 10.58 14.79
CA THR A 168 -0.98 11.75 14.76
C THR A 168 -1.99 11.66 13.63
N SER A 169 -1.57 11.18 12.46
CA SER A 169 -2.46 10.98 11.31
C SER A 169 -1.91 9.96 10.34
N VAL A 170 -2.79 9.40 9.52
CA VAL A 170 -2.42 8.50 8.42
C VAL A 170 -3.01 9.07 7.14
N LEU A 171 -2.16 9.28 6.13
CA LEU A 171 -2.55 9.81 4.84
C LEU A 171 -2.34 8.75 3.75
N GLN A 172 -3.38 8.44 3.00
CA GLN A 172 -3.26 7.64 1.79
C GLN A 172 -2.99 8.56 0.60
N THR A 173 -1.90 8.34 -0.11
CA THR A 173 -1.57 9.03 -1.36
C THR A 173 -1.56 8.06 -2.53
N THR A 174 -1.45 8.58 -3.75
CA THR A 174 -1.28 7.78 -4.97
C THR A 174 0.03 6.99 -4.97
N ALA A 175 1.07 7.48 -4.28
CA ALA A 175 2.36 6.79 -4.15
C ALA A 175 2.39 5.76 -3.01
N GLY A 176 1.38 5.74 -2.14
CA GLY A 176 1.29 4.81 -1.01
C GLY A 176 0.75 5.45 0.27
N LYS A 177 0.80 4.67 1.35
CA LYS A 177 0.42 5.11 2.69
C LYS A 177 1.59 5.90 3.32
N MET A 178 1.26 7.01 3.98
CA MET A 178 2.16 7.78 4.81
C MET A 178 1.59 7.87 6.22
N ILE A 179 2.43 7.72 7.23
CA ILE A 179 2.08 7.85 8.64
C ILE A 179 2.78 9.08 9.18
N PHE A 180 2.06 9.91 9.91
CA PHE A 180 2.62 11.03 10.65
C PHE A 180 2.56 10.70 12.13
N GLY A 181 3.63 11.03 12.85
CA GLY A 181 3.68 10.83 14.29
C GLY A 181 4.52 11.88 14.99
N ARG A 182 4.47 11.86 16.30
CA ARG A 182 5.28 12.70 17.18
C ARG A 182 5.94 11.83 18.24
N TYR A 183 7.06 12.31 18.78
CA TYR A 183 7.76 11.60 19.86
C TYR A 183 6.84 11.35 21.06
N ALA A 184 6.73 10.10 21.51
CA ALA A 184 5.86 9.74 22.63
C ALA A 184 6.40 10.22 24.00
N GLY A 185 7.71 10.49 24.08
CA GLY A 185 8.38 10.90 25.32
C GLY A 185 8.28 12.38 25.69
N GLU A 186 7.47 13.19 24.97
CA GLU A 186 7.27 14.63 25.28
C GLU A 186 5.83 14.98 25.71
N ASP A 187 4.98 14.02 26.06
CA ASP A 187 3.68 14.30 26.69
C ASP A 187 3.74 14.22 28.23
N GLY A 188 4.83 14.74 28.81
CA GLY A 188 5.03 14.90 30.26
C GLY A 188 4.46 16.21 30.83
N ARG A 189 3.67 16.99 30.08
CA ARG A 189 2.94 18.16 30.59
C ARG A 189 1.56 18.28 29.93
N SER A 190 0.70 17.29 30.13
CA SER A 190 -0.74 17.51 30.03
C SER A 190 -1.15 18.42 31.20
N THR A 191 -1.52 19.65 30.87
CA THR A 191 -2.29 20.51 31.78
C THR A 191 -3.63 19.80 32.03
N PRO A 192 -4.06 19.59 33.28
CA PRO A 192 -5.37 18.99 33.54
C PRO A 192 -6.47 19.91 32.99
N PRO A 193 -7.48 19.39 32.27
CA PRO A 193 -8.65 20.16 31.91
C PRO A 193 -9.61 20.16 33.10
N ASP A 194 -9.25 20.84 34.20
CA ASP A 194 -10.28 21.31 35.12
C ASP A 194 -9.77 22.42 36.04
N GLY A 195 -10.55 23.50 36.12
CA GLY A 195 -10.28 24.70 36.90
C GLY A 195 -10.47 24.47 38.41
N ARG A 196 -9.60 23.66 39.02
CA ARG A 196 -9.51 23.58 40.48
C ARG A 196 -8.21 24.20 40.97
N VAL A 197 -8.36 25.44 41.46
CA VAL A 197 -7.39 26.13 42.29
C VAL A 197 -7.18 25.29 43.56
N ILE A 198 -6.03 24.62 43.69
CA ILE A 198 -5.57 24.13 44.98
C ILE A 198 -4.94 25.33 45.70
N THR A 199 -5.67 25.91 46.64
CA THR A 199 -5.09 26.81 47.65
C THR A 199 -4.35 25.95 48.66
N ASP A 200 -3.05 25.76 48.49
CA ASP A 200 -2.22 25.28 49.60
C ASP A 200 -1.74 26.48 50.42
N ARG A 201 -2.24 26.56 51.64
CA ARG A 201 -1.84 27.55 52.64
C ARG A 201 -0.56 27.08 53.28
N THR A 202 0.57 27.65 52.89
CA THR A 202 1.77 27.68 53.72
C THR A 202 2.08 29.12 54.10
N THR A 203 1.75 29.44 55.35
CA THR A 203 2.10 30.68 56.04
C THR A 203 3.62 30.75 56.23
N PRO A 204 4.31 31.83 55.83
CA PRO A 204 5.63 32.13 56.37
C PRO A 204 5.48 32.90 57.69
N PRO A 205 6.28 32.60 58.73
CA PRO A 205 6.40 33.49 59.89
C PRO A 205 7.34 34.61 59.48
N ASP A 206 6.79 35.76 59.12
CA ASP A 206 7.28 37.08 59.53
C ASP A 206 6.62 38.17 58.69
N GLY A 207 5.88 39.04 59.38
CA GLY A 207 5.15 40.13 58.77
C GLY A 207 6.08 41.19 58.18
N ARG A 208 5.95 41.41 56.87
CA ARG A 208 6.24 42.69 56.19
C ARG A 208 5.49 42.71 54.85
N ILE A 209 4.51 43.62 54.74
CA ILE A 209 3.82 43.95 53.50
C ILE A 209 4.71 44.92 52.73
N ILE A 210 5.05 44.60 51.48
CA ILE A 210 5.62 45.57 50.52
C ILE A 210 4.73 45.57 49.28
N LEU A 211 4.11 46.72 49.03
CA LEU A 211 3.34 47.07 47.83
C LEU A 211 4.25 47.84 46.88
N GLU A 212 4.58 47.29 45.71
CA GLU A 212 4.87 48.01 44.44
C GLU A 212 4.72 46.95 43.32
N GLY A 213 3.99 47.10 42.22
CA GLY A 213 3.82 48.26 41.36
C GLY A 213 4.69 48.08 40.11
N ARG A 214 4.11 47.59 38.99
CA ARG A 214 4.39 48.03 37.60
C ARG A 214 3.83 47.06 36.54
N SER A 215 2.89 47.58 35.78
CA SER A 215 2.47 47.14 34.45
C SER A 215 3.57 47.37 33.42
N ILE A 216 3.73 46.48 32.44
CA ILE A 216 4.20 46.86 31.11
C ILE A 216 3.54 45.99 30.04
N HIS A 217 2.87 46.66 29.10
CA HIS A 217 2.30 46.13 27.87
C HIS A 217 3.38 45.67 26.89
N HIS A 218 3.10 44.59 26.14
CA HIS A 218 3.59 44.48 24.77
C HIS A 218 2.54 43.81 23.86
N GLU A 219 2.13 44.58 22.87
CA GLU A 219 1.22 44.23 21.79
C GLU A 219 1.76 43.07 20.94
N ARG A 220 0.88 42.13 20.54
CA ARG A 220 1.13 41.24 19.41
C ARG A 220 0.34 41.73 18.22
N SER A 221 1.06 42.21 17.22
CA SER A 221 0.60 42.41 15.86
C SER A 221 0.25 41.06 15.22
N ILE A 222 -0.97 41.00 14.69
CA ILE A 222 -1.47 39.96 13.79
C ILE A 222 -1.15 40.42 12.37
N SER A 223 -0.59 39.54 11.54
CA SER A 223 -0.81 39.59 10.09
C SER A 223 -0.95 38.18 9.51
N PRO A 224 -1.90 37.97 8.58
CA PRO A 224 -2.28 36.67 8.05
C PRO A 224 -1.45 36.32 6.80
N ASP A 225 -1.28 35.02 6.50
CA ASP A 225 -1.37 34.53 5.12
C ASP A 225 -1.48 33.01 5.06
N VAL A 226 -2.72 32.57 4.82
CA VAL A 226 -3.09 31.23 4.40
C VAL A 226 -3.49 31.35 2.93
N ARG A 227 -2.66 30.80 2.03
CA ARG A 227 -2.99 30.21 0.70
C ARG A 227 -1.77 30.26 -0.21
N ASN A 228 -1.16 29.10 -0.47
CA ASN A 228 -0.60 28.67 -1.77
C ASN A 228 0.43 27.55 -1.60
N ILE A 229 0.00 26.29 -1.63
CA ILE A 229 0.73 25.20 -2.31
C ILE A 229 -0.33 24.22 -2.84
N ALA A 230 -0.86 24.52 -4.02
CA ALA A 230 -1.54 23.55 -4.86
C ALA A 230 -1.48 24.08 -6.30
N GLU A 231 -0.29 24.07 -6.89
CA GLU A 231 -0.05 24.04 -8.35
C GLU A 231 1.46 24.03 -8.60
N GLY A 232 2.03 22.84 -8.78
CA GLY A 232 3.42 22.66 -9.23
C GLY A 232 3.41 22.24 -10.70
N ARG A 233 3.56 23.21 -11.62
CA ARG A 233 4.01 22.96 -13.00
C ARG A 233 5.53 22.78 -13.01
N ASP A 234 6.01 21.82 -13.81
CA ASP A 234 7.43 21.49 -14.03
C ASP A 234 8.16 22.64 -14.76
N PRO A 235 9.38 23.07 -14.33
CA PRO A 235 10.11 24.16 -14.97
C PRO A 235 10.86 23.81 -16.28
N ARG A 236 10.56 22.70 -16.97
CA ARG A 236 11.35 22.27 -18.15
C ARG A 236 10.75 22.48 -19.54
N ASP A 237 9.69 23.26 -19.69
CA ASP A 237 9.13 23.55 -21.01
C ASP A 237 8.98 25.06 -21.28
N VAL A 238 10.05 25.72 -21.74
CA VAL A 238 9.93 26.89 -22.63
C VAL A 238 11.14 26.98 -23.59
N ARG A 239 10.82 27.16 -24.88
CA ARG A 239 11.63 27.49 -26.08
C ARG A 239 12.07 26.25 -26.89
N SER A 240 11.38 25.93 -27.98
CA SER A 240 11.39 26.74 -29.22
C SER A 240 10.04 26.81 -29.95
N SER A 241 9.68 28.01 -30.39
CA SER A 241 8.48 28.34 -31.16
C SER A 241 8.81 28.68 -32.63
N SER A 242 8.22 27.89 -33.54
CA SER A 242 7.43 28.31 -34.74
C SER A 242 8.15 28.83 -36.02
N PRO A 243 7.50 28.85 -37.23
CA PRO A 243 6.09 28.56 -37.55
C PRO A 243 5.85 27.63 -38.78
N ALA A 244 4.56 27.50 -39.13
CA ALA A 244 3.93 26.47 -39.94
C ALA A 244 3.52 26.89 -41.39
N THR A 245 3.33 25.86 -42.24
CA THR A 245 2.36 25.67 -43.38
C THR A 245 2.49 26.50 -44.68
N PRO A 246 1.99 26.05 -45.88
CA PRO A 246 0.73 25.28 -46.13
C PRO A 246 0.68 24.16 -47.24
N ILE A 247 -0.16 23.14 -46.98
CA ILE A 247 -1.26 22.50 -47.76
C ILE A 247 -1.24 22.39 -49.34
N SER A 248 -1.20 21.10 -49.82
CA SER A 248 -1.96 20.37 -50.91
C SER A 248 -1.84 20.70 -52.42
N PRO A 249 -2.38 19.87 -53.39
CA PRO A 249 -2.76 18.42 -53.45
C PRO A 249 -2.34 17.65 -54.76
N ASN A 250 -2.85 16.41 -54.94
CA ASN A 250 -2.91 15.52 -56.16
C ASN A 250 -1.67 14.66 -56.48
N SER A 251 -1.75 13.41 -56.98
CA SER A 251 -2.83 12.53 -57.45
C SER A 251 -2.29 11.11 -57.74
N THR A 252 -3.05 10.07 -57.37
CA THR A 252 -3.39 8.84 -58.14
C THR A 252 -2.32 8.06 -58.95
N LYS A 253 -2.12 6.75 -58.64
CA LYS A 253 -2.52 5.56 -59.47
C LYS A 253 -1.72 4.27 -59.15
N PHE A 254 -2.47 3.16 -58.98
CA PHE A 254 -2.30 1.75 -59.44
C PHE A 254 -0.90 1.08 -59.37
N ARG A 255 -0.72 -0.17 -58.91
CA ARG A 255 -1.17 -1.48 -59.47
C ARG A 255 -0.55 -2.61 -58.58
N VAL A 256 -1.25 -3.55 -57.97
CA VAL A 256 -1.82 -4.85 -58.41
C VAL A 256 -0.80 -5.85 -59.02
N ASP A 257 -0.68 -6.97 -58.30
CA ASP A 257 -0.28 -8.36 -58.62
C ASP A 257 1.15 -8.77 -58.97
N GLY A 258 1.54 -9.89 -58.34
CA GLY A 258 2.75 -10.69 -58.50
C GLY A 258 2.98 -11.61 -57.31
#